data_AF-A0AAV5T767-F1
#
_entry.id   AF-A0AAV5T767-F1
#
_cell.length_a   1.000
_cell.length_b   1.000
_cell.length_c   1.000
_cell.angle_alpha   90.00
_cell.angle_beta   90.00
_cell.angle_gamma   90.00
#
_symmetry.space_group_name_H-M   'P 1'
#
loop_
_entity.id
_entity.type
_entity.pdbx_description
1 polymer ?
#
loop_
_entity_poly.entity_id
_entity_poly.type
_entity_poly.pdbx_seq_one_letter_code
_entity_poly.pdbx_strand_id
1 'polypeptide(L)'
;SCLPCLVYLIVRLHGMVLQEMPGRWRLSKRQQLFVVCVLIFIEVVNMPLFALHATNSRKAEKIAQSEDLAWMAERGGVLLIFGDFGQPEQVIHVLVSLGVTLAVHTPVMVGLSLHSISTIRERRKTVMSSRTLRMLNQMLEISYSQLKVTILNRVVPLLAFLI
;
A
#
# COMPACT_ATOMS: atom_id res chain seq x y z
N SER A 1 -0.52 -9.41 6.09
CA SER A 1 0.54 -8.39 5.91
C SER A 1 0.23 -7.15 6.73
N CYS A 2 1.06 -6.78 7.71
CA CYS A 2 0.80 -5.61 8.56
C CYS A 2 1.37 -4.35 7.88
N LEU A 3 0.63 -3.79 6.92
CA LEU A 3 0.94 -2.52 6.23
C LEU A 3 1.33 -1.38 7.20
N PRO A 4 0.66 -1.21 8.36
CA PRO A 4 1.07 -0.21 9.35
C PRO A 4 2.50 -0.41 9.86
N CYS A 5 2.94 -1.66 10.04
CA CYS A 5 4.30 -1.97 10.45
C CYS A 5 5.32 -1.57 9.39
N LEU A 6 5.02 -1.79 8.11
CA LEU A 6 5.92 -1.42 7.01
C LEU A 6 6.12 0.09 6.93
N VAL A 7 5.02 0.86 6.99
CA VAL A 7 5.07 2.33 6.97
C VAL A 7 5.89 2.85 8.15
N TYR A 8 5.64 2.30 9.35
CA TYR A 8 6.42 2.64 10.53
C TYR A 8 7.91 2.32 10.37
N LEU A 9 8.25 1.12 9.88
CA LEU A 9 9.63 0.70 9.66
C LEU A 9 10.38 1.61 8.68
N ILE A 10 9.76 1.97 7.55
CA ILE A 10 10.37 2.84 6.53
C ILE A 10 10.60 4.26 7.09
N VAL A 11 9.62 4.82 7.79
CA VAL A 11 9.76 6.15 8.39
C VAL A 11 10.84 6.16 9.48
N ARG A 12 10.92 5.10 10.30
CA ARG A 12 11.96 4.96 11.32
C ARG A 12 13.34 4.74 10.72
N LEU A 13 13.45 3.94 9.67
CA LEU A 13 14.70 3.73 8.93
C LEU A 13 15.20 5.06 8.37
N HIS A 14 14.34 5.80 7.68
CA HIS A 14 14.66 7.13 7.17
C HIS A 14 15.12 8.07 8.29
N GLY A 15 14.43 8.05 9.43
CA GLY A 15 14.80 8.82 10.62
C GLY A 15 16.19 8.48 11.15
N MET A 16 16.52 7.19 11.26
CA MET A 16 17.83 6.70 11.73
C MET A 16 18.96 7.07 10.77
N VAL A 17 18.73 6.90 9.47
CA VAL A 17 19.68 7.22 8.41
C VAL A 17 20.04 8.71 8.44
N LEU A 18 19.10 9.58 8.76
CA LEU A 18 19.32 11.03 8.77
C LEU A 18 19.83 11.61 10.09
N GLN A 19 19.99 10.82 11.17
CA GLN A 19 20.38 11.39 12.47
C GLN A 19 21.71 12.14 12.45
N GLU A 20 22.66 11.68 11.63
CA GLU A 20 24.01 12.25 11.55
C GLU A 20 24.19 13.24 10.38
N MET A 21 23.14 13.54 9.61
CA MET A 21 23.23 14.52 8.51
C MET A 21 22.81 15.91 8.98
N PRO A 22 23.66 16.94 8.80
CA PRO A 22 23.23 18.33 8.88
C PRO A 22 22.42 18.66 7.62
N GLY A 23 21.10 18.75 7.70
CA GLY A 23 20.30 19.04 6.50
C GLY A 23 18.81 19.30 6.70
N ARG A 24 18.24 20.09 5.76
CA ARG A 24 16.81 20.49 5.67
C ARG A 24 15.82 19.33 5.53
N TRP A 25 16.28 18.15 5.11
CA TRP A 25 15.44 16.98 4.84
C TRP A 25 15.21 16.08 6.07
N ARG A 26 15.71 16.47 7.24
CA ARG A 26 15.51 15.73 8.48
C ARG A 26 14.08 15.95 9.00
N LEU A 27 13.26 14.91 8.88
CA LEU A 27 11.95 14.87 9.52
C LEU A 27 12.11 14.81 11.04
N SER A 28 11.50 15.75 11.75
CA SER A 28 11.37 15.71 13.21
C SER A 28 10.55 14.49 13.65
N LYS A 29 10.71 14.05 14.90
CA LYS A 29 9.91 12.93 15.45
C LYS A 29 8.40 13.18 15.34
N ARG A 30 7.98 14.45 15.51
CA ARG A 30 6.58 14.87 15.35
C ARG A 30 6.11 14.74 13.91
N GLN A 31 6.92 15.16 12.93
CA GLN A 31 6.61 15.01 11.51
C GLN A 31 6.57 13.54 11.09
N GLN A 32 7.51 12.71 11.58
CA GLN A 32 7.49 11.26 11.33
C GLN A 32 6.20 10.62 11.86
N LEU A 33 5.85 10.91 13.10
CA LEU A 33 4.59 10.43 13.69
C LEU A 33 3.38 10.92 12.90
N PHE A 34 3.36 12.20 12.52
CA PHE A 34 2.29 12.78 11.71
C PHE A 34 2.12 12.05 10.37
N VAL A 35 3.21 11.81 9.62
CA VAL A 35 3.17 11.05 8.36
C VAL A 35 2.62 9.64 8.59
N VAL A 36 3.08 8.93 9.62
CA VAL A 36 2.58 7.58 9.95
C VAL A 36 1.09 7.61 10.30
N CYS A 37 0.65 8.55 11.14
CA CYS A 37 -0.76 8.71 11.52
C CYS A 37 -1.65 9.02 10.32
N VAL A 38 -1.22 9.92 9.43
CA VAL A 38 -1.97 10.25 8.20
C VAL A 38 -2.09 9.03 7.29
N LEU A 39 -1.00 8.31 7.06
CA LEU A 39 -1.01 7.12 6.20
C LEU A 39 -1.87 5.99 6.79
N ILE A 40 -1.84 5.78 8.10
CA ILE A 40 -2.72 4.81 8.78
C ILE A 40 -4.18 5.27 8.69
N PHE A 41 -4.45 6.55 8.92
CA PHE A 41 -5.80 7.10 8.84
C PHE A 41 -6.40 6.87 7.45
N ILE A 42 -5.63 7.13 6.37
CA ILE A 42 -6.08 6.86 5.00
C ILE A 42 -6.45 5.38 4.82
N GLU A 43 -5.64 4.44 5.30
CA GLU A 43 -5.93 3.00 5.20
C GLU A 43 -7.19 2.61 6.00
N VAL A 44 -7.34 3.17 7.20
CA VAL A 44 -8.52 2.95 8.07
C VAL A 44 -9.79 3.51 7.43
N VAL A 45 -9.73 4.65 6.75
CA VAL A 45 -10.86 5.24 6.02
C VAL A 45 -11.17 4.48 4.73
N ASN A 46 -10.15 3.88 4.09
CA ASN A 46 -10.35 3.12 2.86
C ASN A 46 -11.15 1.83 3.09
N MET A 47 -11.04 1.20 4.28
CA MET A 47 -11.85 0.01 4.63
C MET A 47 -13.37 0.24 4.62
N PRO A 48 -13.94 1.22 5.36
CA PRO A 48 -15.37 1.49 5.33
C PRO A 48 -15.82 2.01 3.98
N LEU A 49 -14.98 2.75 3.24
CA LEU A 49 -15.29 3.09 1.85
C LEU A 49 -15.47 1.84 0.99
N PHE A 50 -14.59 0.84 1.13
CA PHE A 50 -14.76 -0.44 0.46
C PHE A 50 -16.06 -1.11 0.89
N ALA A 51 -16.34 -1.19 2.20
CA ALA A 51 -17.56 -1.82 2.71
C ALA A 51 -18.84 -1.13 2.23
N LEU A 52 -18.86 0.19 2.15
CA LEU A 52 -20.01 0.98 1.68
C LEU A 52 -20.25 0.84 0.17
N HIS A 53 -19.18 0.70 -0.62
CA HIS A 53 -19.29 0.50 -2.07
C HIS A 53 -19.33 -0.97 -2.48
N ALA A 54 -19.15 -1.90 -1.53
CA ALA A 54 -19.30 -3.33 -1.73
C ALA A 54 -20.76 -3.74 -1.52
N THR A 55 -21.68 -3.13 -2.27
CA THR A 55 -23.09 -3.53 -2.28
C THR A 55 -23.39 -4.36 -3.54
N ASN A 56 -24.50 -5.08 -3.53
CA ASN A 56 -24.92 -5.82 -4.71
C ASN A 56 -25.33 -4.84 -5.82
N SER A 57 -24.98 -5.17 -7.06
CA SER A 57 -25.48 -4.47 -8.25
C SER A 57 -27.00 -4.51 -8.27
N ARG A 58 -27.61 -3.49 -8.88
CA ARG A 58 -29.07 -3.42 -9.04
C ARG A 58 -29.63 -4.59 -9.85
N LYS A 59 -28.78 -5.23 -10.67
CA LYS A 59 -29.13 -6.40 -11.50
C LYS A 59 -28.65 -7.73 -10.91
N ALA A 60 -28.18 -7.74 -9.65
CA ALA A 60 -27.57 -8.92 -9.04
C ALA A 60 -28.46 -10.17 -9.12
N GLU A 61 -29.77 -10.07 -8.86
CA GLU A 61 -30.67 -11.23 -8.95
C GLU A 61 -30.73 -11.82 -10.36
N LYS A 62 -30.79 -10.96 -11.39
CA LYS A 62 -30.82 -11.40 -12.79
C LYS A 62 -29.50 -12.04 -13.20
N ILE A 63 -28.37 -11.50 -12.73
CA ILE A 63 -27.04 -12.04 -13.01
C ILE A 63 -26.84 -13.37 -12.27
N ALA A 64 -27.32 -13.50 -11.04
CA ALA A 64 -27.25 -14.74 -10.26
C ALA A 64 -28.03 -15.90 -10.88
N GLN A 65 -29.05 -15.59 -11.70
CA GLN A 65 -29.86 -16.58 -12.43
C GLN A 65 -29.24 -17.02 -13.76
N SER A 66 -28.07 -16.48 -14.16
CA SER A 66 -27.40 -16.98 -15.37
C SER A 66 -26.93 -18.42 -15.17
N GLU A 67 -26.95 -19.23 -16.23
CA GLU A 67 -26.51 -20.63 -16.17
C GLU A 67 -25.07 -20.75 -15.64
N ASP A 68 -24.22 -19.76 -15.93
CA ASP A 68 -22.82 -19.71 -15.48
C ASP A 68 -22.65 -19.51 -13.96
N LEU A 69 -23.64 -18.90 -13.29
CA LEU A 69 -23.61 -18.58 -11.87
C LEU A 69 -24.58 -19.41 -11.03
N ALA A 70 -25.49 -20.15 -11.67
CA ALA A 70 -26.48 -20.99 -11.01
C ALA A 70 -25.83 -21.98 -10.01
N TRP A 71 -24.68 -22.58 -10.37
CA TRP A 71 -23.95 -23.50 -9.49
C TRP A 71 -23.42 -22.83 -8.20
N MET A 72 -23.18 -21.51 -8.21
CA MET A 72 -22.76 -20.78 -7.00
C MET A 72 -23.95 -20.54 -6.08
N ALA A 73 -25.14 -20.29 -6.64
CA ALA A 73 -26.37 -20.13 -5.86
C ALA A 73 -26.74 -21.43 -5.13
N GLU A 74 -26.54 -22.59 -5.76
CA GLU A 74 -26.81 -23.91 -5.18
C GLU A 74 -25.93 -24.25 -3.96
N ARG A 75 -24.72 -23.70 -3.88
CA ARG A 75 -23.78 -24.00 -2.79
C ARG A 75 -24.14 -23.38 -1.43
N GLY A 76 -25.09 -22.44 -1.40
CA GLY A 76 -25.49 -21.74 -0.18
C GLY A 76 -24.40 -20.81 0.33
N GLY A 77 -24.49 -19.53 -0.05
CA GLY A 77 -23.56 -18.49 0.38
C GLY A 77 -24.06 -17.11 -0.03
N VAL A 78 -23.42 -16.06 0.51
CA VAL A 78 -23.70 -14.68 0.09
C VAL A 78 -22.85 -14.38 -1.14
N LEU A 79 -23.48 -14.37 -2.32
CA LEU A 79 -22.84 -13.94 -3.55
C LEU A 79 -22.88 -12.40 -3.62
N LEU A 80 -21.71 -11.79 -3.69
CA LEU A 80 -21.57 -10.35 -3.90
C LEU A 80 -21.30 -10.10 -5.38
N ILE A 81 -22.30 -9.58 -6.10
CA ILE A 81 -22.22 -9.32 -7.54
C ILE A 81 -22.05 -7.82 -7.74
N PHE A 82 -20.89 -7.40 -8.25
CA PHE A 82 -20.57 -5.99 -8.40
C PHE A 82 -21.06 -5.35 -9.71
N GLY A 83 -21.46 -6.15 -10.70
CA GLY A 83 -21.91 -5.68 -12.01
C GLY A 83 -21.95 -6.80 -13.05
N ASP A 84 -22.50 -6.48 -14.22
CA ASP A 84 -22.54 -7.36 -15.39
C ASP A 84 -21.27 -7.16 -16.25
N PHE A 85 -21.00 -8.07 -17.18
CA PHE A 85 -19.86 -7.95 -18.09
C PHE A 85 -19.96 -6.65 -18.90
N GLY A 86 -18.91 -5.83 -18.87
CA GLY A 86 -18.89 -4.50 -19.49
C GLY A 86 -19.63 -3.39 -18.71
N GLN A 87 -20.25 -3.68 -17.57
CA GLN A 87 -20.90 -2.68 -16.69
C GLN A 87 -20.44 -2.82 -15.23
N PRO A 88 -19.19 -2.41 -14.92
CA PRO A 88 -18.62 -2.48 -13.57
C PRO A 88 -19.17 -1.36 -12.67
N GLU A 89 -20.48 -1.36 -12.39
CA GLU A 89 -21.19 -0.29 -11.65
C GLU A 89 -20.46 0.13 -10.37
N GLN A 90 -20.32 -0.81 -9.42
CA GLN A 90 -19.78 -0.48 -8.09
C GLN A 90 -18.28 -0.70 -7.99
N VAL A 91 -17.72 -1.58 -8.84
CA VAL A 91 -16.28 -1.85 -8.90
C VAL A 91 -15.50 -0.58 -9.21
N ILE A 92 -16.02 0.30 -10.09
CA ILE A 92 -15.33 1.55 -10.43
C ILE A 92 -15.05 2.39 -9.18
N HIS A 93 -16.03 2.56 -8.28
CA HIS A 93 -15.85 3.36 -7.07
C HIS A 93 -14.79 2.76 -6.14
N VAL A 94 -14.80 1.44 -6.00
CA VAL A 94 -13.80 0.69 -5.24
C VAL A 94 -12.40 0.88 -5.85
N LEU A 95 -12.27 0.74 -7.17
CA LEU A 95 -11.01 0.91 -7.88
C LEU A 95 -10.49 2.35 -7.79
N VAL A 96 -11.37 3.35 -7.87
CA VAL A 96 -10.99 4.77 -7.69
C VAL A 96 -10.50 5.01 -6.27
N SER A 97 -11.20 4.52 -5.25
CA SER A 97 -10.77 4.66 -3.84
C SER A 97 -9.40 3.99 -3.59
N LEU A 98 -9.21 2.79 -4.15
CA LEU A 98 -7.95 2.07 -4.09
C LEU A 98 -6.84 2.83 -4.83
N GLY A 99 -7.14 3.36 -6.03
CA GLY A 99 -6.23 4.15 -6.84
C GLY A 99 -5.77 5.42 -6.14
N VAL A 100 -6.69 6.16 -5.50
CA VAL A 100 -6.37 7.35 -4.70
C VAL A 100 -5.47 6.98 -3.52
N THR A 101 -5.79 5.91 -2.79
CA THR A 101 -4.97 5.44 -1.68
C THR A 101 -3.54 5.12 -2.14
N LEU A 102 -3.40 4.48 -3.30
CA LEU A 102 -2.10 4.15 -3.88
C LEU A 102 -1.34 5.36 -4.39
N ALA A 103 -2.04 6.33 -4.99
CA ALA A 103 -1.47 7.57 -5.46
C ALA A 103 -0.90 8.41 -4.31
N VAL A 104 -1.48 8.32 -3.10
CA VAL A 104 -0.96 9.01 -1.92
C VAL A 104 0.15 8.21 -1.22
N HIS A 105 -0.04 6.90 -1.04
CA HIS A 105 0.93 6.06 -0.31
C HIS A 105 2.24 5.86 -1.08
N THR A 106 2.15 5.54 -2.37
CA THR A 106 3.31 5.11 -3.16
C THR A 106 4.40 6.19 -3.23
N PRO A 107 4.09 7.46 -3.56
CA PRO A 107 5.11 8.51 -3.63
C PRO A 107 5.82 8.75 -2.30
N VAL A 108 5.09 8.71 -1.18
CA VAL A 108 5.68 8.90 0.16
C VAL A 108 6.65 7.75 0.47
N MET A 109 6.22 6.51 0.25
CA MET A 109 7.03 5.32 0.54
C MET A 109 8.26 5.23 -0.37
N VAL A 110 8.09 5.48 -1.67
CA VAL A 110 9.17 5.48 -2.65
C VAL A 110 10.13 6.63 -2.38
N GLY A 111 9.62 7.84 -2.12
CA GLY A 111 10.43 9.03 -1.83
C GLY A 111 11.32 8.84 -0.59
N LEU A 112 10.74 8.40 0.54
CA LEU A 112 11.49 8.13 1.76
C LEU A 112 12.53 7.01 1.55
N SER A 113 12.18 5.97 0.79
CA SER A 113 13.08 4.86 0.51
C SER A 113 14.25 5.28 -0.38
N LEU A 114 13.98 5.96 -1.50
CA LEU A 114 15.01 6.45 -2.43
C LEU A 114 15.95 7.44 -1.75
N HIS A 115 15.40 8.37 -0.97
CA HIS A 115 16.20 9.33 -0.21
C HIS A 115 17.11 8.63 0.82
N SER A 116 16.57 7.63 1.54
CA SER A 116 17.36 6.82 2.47
C SER A 116 18.49 6.07 1.74
N ILE A 117 18.19 5.43 0.60
CA ILE A 117 19.18 4.70 -0.20
C ILE A 117 20.27 5.64 -0.72
N SER A 118 19.91 6.81 -1.25
CA SER A 118 20.88 7.82 -1.74
C SER A 118 21.84 8.25 -0.63
N THR A 119 21.28 8.60 0.54
CA THR A 119 22.05 9.00 1.72
C THR A 119 23.03 7.91 2.16
N ILE A 120 22.59 6.66 2.17
CA ILE A 120 23.42 5.53 2.60
C ILE A 120 24.55 5.26 1.59
N ARG A 121 24.27 5.40 0.29
CA ARG A 121 25.29 5.27 -0.76
C ARG A 121 26.37 6.35 -0.62
N GLU A 122 25.99 7.57 -0.25
CA GLU A 122 26.94 8.66 0.02
C GLU A 122 27.78 8.35 1.27
N ARG A 123 27.16 7.91 2.37
CA ARG A 123 27.87 7.58 3.62
C ARG A 123 28.80 6.37 3.52
N ARG A 124 28.48 5.41 2.65
CA ARG A 124 29.36 4.26 2.40
C ARG A 124 30.75 4.70 1.93
N LYS A 125 30.87 5.90 1.34
CA LYS A 125 32.16 6.48 0.93
C LYS A 125 32.96 7.07 2.09
N THR A 126 32.34 7.41 3.22
CA THR A 126 32.95 8.21 4.29
C THR A 126 33.06 7.54 5.66
N VAL A 127 32.28 6.49 5.98
CA VAL A 127 32.20 5.94 7.36
C VAL A 127 32.72 4.49 7.46
N MET A 128 33.67 4.26 8.38
CA MET A 128 34.41 2.99 8.61
C MET A 128 33.83 2.04 9.69
N SER A 129 32.67 2.32 10.31
CA SER A 129 32.10 1.38 11.31
C SER A 129 31.34 0.23 10.66
N SER A 130 31.96 -0.96 10.66
CA SER A 130 31.45 -2.16 9.98
C SER A 130 30.13 -2.69 10.55
N ARG A 131 29.87 -2.52 11.86
CA ARG A 131 28.70 -3.12 12.55
C ARG A 131 27.40 -2.35 12.28
N THR A 132 27.41 -1.03 12.45
CA THR A 132 26.23 -0.18 12.20
C THR A 132 25.84 -0.22 10.72
N LEU A 133 26.83 -0.19 9.83
CA LEU A 133 26.61 -0.28 8.39
C LEU A 133 25.99 -1.64 7.99
N ARG A 134 26.43 -2.73 8.62
CA ARG A 134 25.85 -4.07 8.37
C ARG A 134 24.38 -4.14 8.76
N MET A 135 24.03 -3.67 9.96
CA MET A 135 22.64 -3.67 10.44
C MET A 135 21.73 -2.80 9.57
N LEU A 136 22.22 -1.64 9.15
CA LEU A 136 21.49 -0.73 8.27
C LEU A 136 21.33 -1.28 6.83
N ASN A 137 22.34 -1.98 6.29
CA ASN A 137 22.21 -2.70 5.02
C ASN A 137 21.16 -3.83 5.11
N GLN A 138 21.12 -4.58 6.21
CA GLN A 138 20.09 -5.62 6.43
C GLN A 138 18.68 -5.01 6.48
N MET A 139 18.51 -3.91 7.23
CA MET A 139 17.22 -3.21 7.29
C MET A 139 16.77 -2.66 5.93
N LEU A 140 17.72 -2.14 5.12
CA LEU A 140 17.44 -1.71 3.76
C LEU A 140 16.99 -2.86 2.87
N GLU A 141 17.67 -4.00 2.91
CA GLU A 141 17.31 -5.17 2.11
C GLU A 141 15.90 -5.66 2.43
N ILE A 142 15.58 -5.76 3.72
CA ILE A 142 14.25 -6.13 4.19
C ILE A 142 13.21 -5.12 3.71
N SER A 143 13.48 -3.82 3.86
CA SER A 143 12.56 -2.75 3.45
C SER A 143 12.34 -2.75 1.93
N TYR A 144 13.39 -2.99 1.15
CA TYR A 144 13.32 -3.05 -0.32
C TYR A 144 12.52 -4.28 -0.79
N SER A 145 12.76 -5.43 -0.18
CA SER A 145 11.97 -6.65 -0.44
C SER A 145 10.50 -6.43 -0.11
N GLN A 146 10.20 -5.86 1.06
CA GLN A 146 8.84 -5.54 1.47
C GLN A 146 8.17 -4.52 0.53
N LEU A 147 8.91 -3.52 0.06
CA LEU A 147 8.40 -2.53 -0.90
C LEU A 147 8.03 -3.19 -2.22
N LYS A 148 8.87 -4.09 -2.76
CA LYS A 148 8.56 -4.85 -3.98
C LYS A 148 7.31 -5.70 -3.82
N VAL A 149 7.22 -6.47 -2.74
CA VAL A 149 6.04 -7.30 -2.45
C VAL A 149 4.79 -6.41 -2.32
N THR A 150 4.91 -5.26 -1.67
CA THR A 150 3.80 -4.31 -1.51
C THR A 150 3.35 -3.72 -2.85
N ILE A 151 4.28 -3.30 -3.71
CA ILE A 151 3.98 -2.80 -5.06
C ILE A 151 3.31 -3.90 -5.87
N LEU A 152 3.89 -5.11 -5.89
CA LEU A 152 3.33 -6.24 -6.64
C LEU A 152 1.90 -6.56 -6.18
N ASN A 153 1.70 -6.71 -4.87
CA ASN A 153 0.39 -7.04 -4.29
C ASN A 153 -0.67 -5.94 -4.47
N ARG A 154 -0.26 -4.70 -4.75
CA ARG A 154 -1.17 -3.56 -4.95
C ARG A 154 -1.45 -3.29 -6.43
N VAL A 155 -0.42 -3.39 -7.27
CA VAL A 155 -0.51 -3.10 -8.71
C VAL A 155 -1.13 -4.26 -9.47
N VAL A 156 -0.78 -5.51 -9.14
CA VAL A 156 -1.29 -6.69 -9.87
C VAL A 156 -2.82 -6.79 -9.82
N PRO A 157 -3.49 -6.67 -8.66
CA PRO A 157 -4.96 -6.70 -8.64
C PRO A 157 -5.57 -5.55 -9.45
N LEU A 158 -5.02 -4.34 -9.34
CA LEU A 158 -5.50 -3.20 -10.13
C LEU A 158 -5.39 -3.45 -11.64
N LEU A 159 -4.26 -3.96 -12.10
CA LEU A 159 -4.07 -4.28 -13.52
C LEU A 159 -5.01 -5.41 -13.97
N ALA A 160 -5.22 -6.42 -13.14
CA ALA A 160 -6.15 -7.51 -13.41
C ALA A 160 -7.61 -7.03 -13.54
N PHE A 161 -7.99 -5.95 -12.88
CA PHE A 161 -9.32 -5.34 -13.03
C PHE A 161 -9.43 -4.33 -14.18
N LEU A 162 -8.31 -3.90 -14.77
CA LEU A 162 -8.28 -2.95 -15.89
C LEU A 162 -8.22 -3.64 -17.26
N ILE A 163 -7.86 -4.92 -17.30
CA ILE A 163 -7.80 -5.78 -18.50
C ILE A 163 -9.10 -6.57 -18.60
#